data_AF-A0ABC8JTX1-F1
#
_entry.id   AF-A0ABC8JTX1-F1
#
_cell.length_a   1.000
_cell.length_b   1.000
_cell.length_c   1.000
_cell.angle_alpha   90.00
_cell.angle_beta   90.00
_cell.angle_gamma   90.00
#
_symmetry.space_group_name_H-M   'P 1'
#
loop_
_entity.id
_entity.type
_entity.pdbx_description
1 polymer ?
#
loop_
_entity_poly.entity_id
_entity_poly.type
_entity_poly.pdbx_seq_one_letter_code
_entity_poly.pdbx_strand_id
1 'polypeptide(L)'
;MNRWITNVVQRGVSDLNLYTNVSIKSIRVYVHIFPEEMFFSVTLVKLKLRSERYVYWDKSFLPMLKSLDIDSDLILFFADFLEIIPSFLVLEELRIHNLEWDKADVTVSSASLRKLSLHCTSCGGLLNPRSVSFDTPNLLSFDYSDLVAEDYPLDIS
;
A
#
# COMPACT_ATOMS: atom_id res chain seq x y z
N MET A 1 6.24 -21.81 5.31
CA MET A 1 5.91 -20.41 5.59
C MET A 1 6.90 -19.87 6.63
N ASN A 2 7.31 -18.62 6.50
CA ASN A 2 8.52 -18.03 7.11
C ASN A 2 8.46 -17.90 8.65
N ARG A 3 8.61 -19.00 9.40
CA ARG A 3 8.53 -19.05 10.88
C ARG A 3 9.38 -17.99 11.61
N TRP A 4 10.49 -17.57 11.01
CA TRP A 4 11.35 -16.54 11.60
C TRP A 4 10.65 -15.17 11.65
N ILE A 5 9.81 -14.82 10.67
CA ILE A 5 9.06 -13.55 10.65
C ILE A 5 8.05 -13.57 11.81
N THR A 6 7.28 -14.65 11.93
CA THR A 6 6.33 -14.83 13.05
C THR A 6 7.03 -14.72 14.39
N ASN A 7 8.20 -15.34 14.56
CA ASN A 7 8.98 -15.24 15.81
C ASN A 7 9.43 -13.81 16.13
N VAL A 8 9.80 -13.02 15.13
CA VAL A 8 10.21 -11.61 15.31
C VAL A 8 9.00 -10.76 15.70
N VAL A 9 7.86 -10.94 15.03
CA VAL A 9 6.60 -10.26 15.37
C VAL A 9 6.15 -10.60 16.78
N GLN A 10 6.18 -11.88 17.17
CA GLN A 10 5.81 -12.34 18.52
C GLN A 10 6.72 -11.78 19.63
N ARG A 11 7.95 -11.37 19.29
CA ARG A 11 8.87 -10.72 20.23
C ARG A 11 8.60 -9.22 20.39
N GLY A 12 7.59 -8.68 19.70
CA GLY A 12 7.19 -7.28 19.83
C GLY A 12 8.09 -6.32 19.06
N VAL A 13 8.57 -6.72 17.87
CA VAL A 13 9.38 -5.84 17.03
C VAL A 13 8.58 -4.58 16.66
N SER A 14 9.24 -3.42 16.69
CA SER A 14 8.63 -2.14 16.31
C SER A 14 9.00 -1.68 14.91
N ASP A 15 10.12 -2.14 14.36
CA ASP A 15 10.59 -1.80 13.02
C ASP A 15 10.89 -3.09 12.25
N LEU A 16 10.19 -3.31 11.15
CA LEU A 16 10.32 -4.50 10.34
C LEU A 16 10.49 -4.14 8.87
N ASN A 17 11.61 -4.57 8.29
CA ASN A 17 11.93 -4.41 6.88
C ASN A 17 12.12 -5.79 6.24
N LEU A 18 11.28 -6.11 5.26
CA LEU A 18 11.26 -7.40 4.59
C LEU A 18 11.48 -7.23 3.09
N TYR A 19 12.38 -8.05 2.55
CA TYR A 19 12.62 -8.19 1.13
C TYR A 19 12.36 -9.62 0.68
N THR A 20 11.53 -9.79 -0.34
CA THR A 20 11.20 -11.12 -0.86
C THR A 20 11.42 -11.20 -2.36
N ASN A 21 12.26 -12.14 -2.78
CA ASN A 21 12.40 -12.56 -4.17
C ASN A 21 11.97 -14.02 -4.27
N VAL A 22 10.68 -14.29 -4.06
CA VAL A 22 10.16 -15.65 -4.14
C VAL A 22 9.81 -15.96 -5.59
N SER A 23 10.59 -16.85 -6.22
CA SER A 23 10.24 -17.38 -7.53
C SER A 23 9.03 -18.31 -7.39
N ILE A 24 7.83 -17.82 -7.70
CA ILE A 24 6.69 -18.71 -7.90
C ILE A 24 6.96 -19.56 -9.14
N LYS A 25 7.14 -20.88 -8.94
CA LYS A 25 7.21 -21.88 -10.02
C LYS A 25 5.82 -22.28 -10.55
N SER A 26 4.72 -21.78 -9.97
CA SER A 26 3.37 -21.97 -10.54
C SER A 26 2.40 -20.88 -10.10
N ILE A 27 1.88 -20.12 -11.06
CA ILE A 27 0.90 -19.01 -10.92
C ILE A 27 -0.45 -19.46 -10.31
N ARG A 28 -0.59 -20.72 -9.88
CA ARG A 28 -1.87 -21.30 -9.49
C ARG A 28 -2.24 -21.18 -8.01
N VAL A 29 -1.38 -20.61 -7.17
CA VAL A 29 -1.71 -20.36 -5.76
C VAL A 29 -1.17 -18.97 -5.41
N TYR A 30 -2.06 -18.04 -5.06
CA TYR A 30 -1.69 -16.81 -4.36
C TYR A 30 -1.10 -17.22 -3.01
N VAL A 31 0.19 -17.53 -2.98
CA VAL A 31 0.86 -17.87 -1.72
C VAL A 31 0.96 -16.58 -0.93
N HIS A 32 0.39 -16.55 0.28
CA HIS A 32 0.67 -15.49 1.22
C HIS A 32 2.17 -15.51 1.54
N ILE A 33 2.89 -14.54 0.97
CA ILE A 33 4.35 -14.41 1.12
C ILE A 33 4.70 -14.06 2.58
N PHE A 34 3.82 -13.26 3.20
CA PHE A 34 3.96 -12.76 4.56
C PHE A 34 2.97 -13.45 5.51
N PRO A 35 3.36 -13.69 6.78
CA PRO A 35 2.46 -14.23 7.79
C PRO A 35 1.36 -13.22 8.15
N GLU A 36 0.12 -13.70 8.31
CA GLU A 36 -1.03 -12.85 8.66
C GLU A 36 -0.81 -12.12 9.98
N GLU A 37 -0.19 -12.76 10.98
CA GLU A 37 0.03 -12.19 12.32
C GLU A 37 0.80 -10.88 12.29
N MET A 38 1.62 -10.66 11.25
CA MET A 38 2.33 -9.41 11.04
C MET A 38 1.37 -8.24 10.83
N PHE A 39 0.28 -8.43 10.08
CA PHE A 39 -0.72 -7.40 9.77
C PHE A 39 -1.65 -7.07 10.95
N PHE A 40 -1.52 -7.79 12.07
CA PHE A 40 -2.27 -7.57 13.31
C PHE A 40 -1.36 -7.26 14.50
N SER A 41 -0.09 -6.90 14.24
CA SER A 41 0.85 -6.54 15.31
C SER A 41 0.46 -5.23 15.97
N VAL A 42 0.35 -5.25 17.30
CA VAL A 42 0.13 -4.06 18.13
C VAL A 42 1.42 -3.31 18.47
N THR A 43 2.57 -3.81 18.02
CA THR A 43 3.89 -3.24 18.36
C THR A 43 4.60 -2.61 17.16
N LEU A 44 4.21 -2.97 15.93
CA LEU A 44 4.80 -2.44 14.71
C LEU A 44 4.52 -0.94 14.57
N VAL A 45 5.60 -0.17 14.52
CA VAL A 45 5.61 1.27 14.27
C VAL A 45 6.05 1.57 12.85
N LYS A 46 6.97 0.79 12.29
CA LYS A 46 7.45 0.92 10.91
C LYS A 46 7.42 -0.42 10.21
N LEU A 47 6.84 -0.42 9.01
CA LEU A 47 6.77 -1.60 8.17
C LEU A 47 7.23 -1.25 6.77
N LYS A 48 8.23 -1.98 6.29
CA LYS A 48 8.68 -1.94 4.90
C LYS A 48 8.55 -3.30 4.26
N LEU A 49 7.81 -3.37 3.17
CA LEU A 49 7.61 -4.58 2.38
C LEU A 49 8.11 -4.34 0.96
N ARG A 50 9.14 -5.08 0.57
CA ARG A 50 9.65 -5.05 -0.79
C ARG A 50 9.59 -6.43 -1.44
N SER A 51 9.10 -6.49 -2.68
CA SER A 51 8.96 -7.73 -3.44
C SER A 51 9.29 -7.52 -4.91
N GLU A 52 10.04 -8.42 -5.54
CA GLU A 52 10.28 -8.38 -7.00
C GLU A 52 9.08 -8.90 -7.83
N ARG A 53 7.92 -9.17 -7.21
CA ARG A 53 6.78 -9.76 -7.92
C ARG A 53 5.45 -9.19 -7.49
N TYR A 54 5.02 -9.54 -6.28
CA TYR A 54 3.80 -9.00 -5.73
C TYR A 54 3.86 -8.88 -4.21
N VAL A 55 3.08 -7.95 -3.68
CA VAL A 55 2.68 -7.88 -2.28
C VAL A 55 1.17 -8.06 -2.25
N TYR A 56 0.71 -9.01 -1.44
CA TYR A 56 -0.70 -9.17 -1.14
C TYR A 56 -0.98 -8.53 0.21
N TRP A 57 -1.91 -7.57 0.23
CA TRP A 57 -2.31 -6.84 1.42
C TRP A 57 -3.81 -7.04 1.65
N ASP A 58 -4.14 -7.61 2.81
CA ASP A 58 -5.51 -7.86 3.22
C ASP A 58 -5.86 -6.98 4.43
N LYS A 59 -6.99 -7.29 5.08
CA LYS A 59 -7.39 -6.70 6.35
C LYS A 59 -6.23 -6.70 7.35
N SER A 60 -5.93 -5.52 7.86
CA SER A 60 -4.87 -5.28 8.83
C SER A 60 -5.38 -4.46 10.01
N PHE A 61 -4.78 -4.66 11.18
CA PHE A 61 -4.98 -3.82 12.36
C PHE A 61 -3.62 -3.54 13.00
N LEU A 62 -3.06 -2.37 12.68
CA LEU A 62 -1.72 -1.96 13.11
C LEU A 62 -1.82 -0.64 13.88
N PRO A 63 -2.31 -0.64 15.13
CA PRO A 63 -2.69 0.57 15.86
C PRO A 63 -1.52 1.51 16.19
N MET A 64 -0.28 1.03 16.08
CA MET A 64 0.94 1.80 16.37
C MET A 64 1.70 2.21 15.10
N LEU A 65 1.21 1.85 13.90
CA LEU A 65 1.93 2.03 12.64
C LEU A 65 1.99 3.50 12.24
N LYS A 66 3.21 4.04 12.22
CA LYS A 66 3.51 5.43 11.84
C LYS A 66 4.09 5.54 10.44
N SER A 67 4.75 4.49 9.94
CA SER A 67 5.42 4.52 8.63
C SER A 67 5.17 3.21 7.89
N LEU A 68 4.61 3.32 6.68
CA LEU A 68 4.36 2.19 5.78
C LEU A 68 5.03 2.46 4.42
N ASP A 69 5.85 1.51 3.99
CA ASP A 69 6.59 1.55 2.72
C ASP A 69 6.36 0.24 1.97
N ILE A 70 5.70 0.29 0.82
CA ILE A 70 5.41 -0.88 -0.01
C ILE A 70 6.02 -0.64 -1.40
N ASP A 71 6.89 -1.56 -1.81
CA ASP A 71 7.61 -1.48 -3.09
C ASP A 71 7.56 -2.86 -3.77
N SER A 72 6.75 -2.98 -4.82
CA SER A 72 6.55 -4.25 -5.50
C SER A 72 6.14 -4.07 -6.93
N ASP A 73 6.45 -5.01 -7.82
CA ASP A 73 6.02 -4.95 -9.22
C ASP A 73 4.48 -4.94 -9.35
N LEU A 74 3.79 -5.67 -8.48
CA LEU A 74 2.34 -5.69 -8.36
C LEU A 74 1.93 -5.57 -6.88
N ILE A 75 0.89 -4.79 -6.58
CA ILE A 75 0.31 -4.73 -5.24
C ILE A 75 -1.18 -5.08 -5.34
N LEU A 76 -1.57 -6.13 -4.63
CA LEU A 76 -2.94 -6.62 -4.61
C LEU A 76 -3.57 -6.33 -3.25
N PHE A 77 -4.59 -5.48 -3.24
CA PHE A 77 -5.40 -5.21 -2.06
C PHE A 77 -6.70 -6.02 -2.14
N PHE A 78 -7.03 -6.78 -1.08
CA PHE A 78 -8.30 -7.54 -1.04
C PHE A 78 -9.49 -6.64 -0.70
N ALA A 79 -9.29 -5.72 0.23
CA ALA A 79 -10.20 -4.62 0.50
C ALA A 79 -9.70 -3.37 -0.24
N ASP A 80 -10.62 -2.47 -0.60
CA ASP A 80 -10.27 -1.24 -1.30
C ASP A 80 -9.17 -0.51 -0.51
N PHE A 81 -8.02 -0.26 -1.14
CA PHE A 81 -6.87 0.37 -0.48
C PHE A 81 -7.25 1.68 0.24
N LEU A 82 -8.19 2.42 -0.35
CA LEU A 82 -8.76 3.66 0.18
C LEU A 82 -9.51 3.47 1.51
N GLU A 83 -10.04 2.29 1.79
CA GLU A 83 -10.70 1.96 3.06
C GLU A 83 -9.68 1.60 4.15
N ILE A 84 -8.50 1.09 3.77
CA ILE A 84 -7.46 0.68 4.70
C ILE A 84 -6.73 1.91 5.26
N ILE A 85 -6.46 2.94 4.45
CA ILE A 85 -5.71 4.12 4.91
C ILE A 85 -6.36 4.80 6.13
N PRO A 86 -7.68 5.10 6.15
CA PRO A 86 -8.33 5.70 7.31
C PRO A 86 -8.30 4.82 8.57
N SER A 87 -8.10 3.50 8.42
CA SER A 87 -8.02 2.59 9.56
C SER A 87 -6.72 2.74 10.37
N PHE A 88 -5.68 3.32 9.78
CA PHE A 88 -4.41 3.58 10.48
C PHE A 88 -4.42 4.95 11.17
N LEU A 89 -4.91 4.95 12.41
CA LEU A 89 -5.14 6.17 13.19
C LEU A 89 -3.89 7.03 13.43
N VAL A 90 -2.69 6.44 13.41
CA VAL A 90 -1.42 7.12 13.72
C VAL A 90 -0.42 7.12 12.56
N LEU A 91 -0.85 6.77 11.34
CA LEU A 91 0.03 6.71 10.17
C LEU A 91 0.47 8.10 9.73
N GLU A 92 1.75 8.40 9.89
CA GLU A 92 2.35 9.70 9.54
C GLU A 92 2.98 9.67 8.15
N GLU A 93 3.47 8.51 7.69
CA GLU A 93 4.20 8.36 6.44
C GLU A 93 3.69 7.15 5.65
N LEU A 94 3.32 7.40 4.39
CA LEU A 94 2.87 6.37 3.46
C LEU A 94 3.66 6.49 2.15
N ARG A 95 4.32 5.41 1.75
CA ARG A 95 4.98 5.26 0.45
C ARG A 95 4.50 3.99 -0.23
N ILE A 96 4.01 4.13 -1.45
CA ILE A 96 3.62 3.01 -2.30
C ILE A 96 4.20 3.21 -3.69
N HIS A 97 4.87 2.17 -4.18
CA HIS A 97 5.40 2.11 -5.53
C HIS A 97 4.70 1.02 -6.35
N ASN A 98 4.28 1.37 -7.57
CA ASN A 98 3.43 0.58 -8.47
C ASN A 98 2.04 0.28 -7.89
N LEU A 99 1.36 1.34 -7.44
CA LEU A 99 -0.05 1.28 -7.09
C LEU A 99 -0.91 1.18 -8.37
N GLU A 100 -1.85 0.25 -8.41
CA GLU A 100 -2.90 0.21 -9.42
C GLU A 100 -4.23 0.64 -8.82
N TRP A 101 -4.96 1.49 -9.53
CA TRP A 101 -6.29 1.92 -9.10
C TRP A 101 -7.36 0.94 -9.57
N ASP A 102 -8.38 0.73 -8.73
CA ASP A 102 -9.52 -0.15 -9.00
C ASP A 102 -10.83 0.62 -9.21
N LYS A 103 -10.80 1.96 -9.10
CA LYS A 103 -11.96 2.85 -9.17
C LYS A 103 -11.70 4.03 -10.10
N ALA A 104 -12.76 4.49 -10.76
CA ALA A 104 -12.72 5.68 -11.60
C ALA A 104 -12.55 6.97 -10.80
N ASP A 105 -13.15 7.05 -9.61
CA ASP A 105 -13.06 8.23 -8.74
C ASP A 105 -12.46 7.82 -7.39
N VAL A 106 -11.32 8.41 -7.07
CA VAL A 106 -10.46 8.02 -5.95
C VAL A 106 -10.31 9.21 -5.01
N THR A 107 -10.49 8.97 -3.71
CA THR A 107 -10.19 9.94 -2.66
C THR A 107 -9.31 9.28 -1.61
N VAL A 108 -8.09 9.78 -1.45
CA VAL A 108 -7.18 9.38 -0.37
C VAL A 108 -7.46 10.28 0.83
N SER A 109 -8.05 9.74 1.89
CA SER A 109 -8.37 10.49 3.12
C SER A 109 -7.55 10.01 4.32
N SER A 110 -6.92 10.93 5.05
CA SER A 110 -6.25 10.65 6.32
C SER A 110 -6.00 11.92 7.13
N ALA A 111 -6.42 11.89 8.40
CA ALA A 111 -6.16 12.99 9.33
C ALA A 111 -4.73 12.96 9.92
N SER A 112 -4.05 11.81 9.94
CA SER A 112 -2.74 11.63 10.59
C SER A 112 -1.56 11.78 9.63
N LEU A 113 -1.81 11.65 8.31
CA LEU A 113 -0.77 11.59 7.31
C LEU A 113 -0.05 12.93 7.13
N ARG A 114 1.29 12.88 7.18
CA ARG A 114 2.19 14.03 7.01
C ARG A 114 3.08 13.90 5.79
N LYS A 115 3.37 12.68 5.35
CA LYS A 115 4.11 12.42 4.11
C LYS A 115 3.40 11.36 3.27
N LEU A 116 3.20 11.67 2.00
CA LEU A 116 2.58 10.78 1.03
C LEU A 116 3.46 10.69 -0.22
N SER A 117 3.80 9.47 -0.62
CA SER A 117 4.48 9.18 -1.88
C SER A 117 3.72 8.04 -2.57
N LEU A 118 3.04 8.34 -3.68
CA LEU A 118 2.32 7.35 -4.49
C LEU A 118 2.87 7.37 -5.90
N HIS A 119 3.35 6.24 -6.38
CA HIS A 119 3.76 6.05 -7.77
C HIS A 119 2.86 4.99 -8.38
N CYS A 120 2.01 5.40 -9.31
CA CYS A 120 0.95 4.56 -9.86
C CYS A 120 1.34 4.01 -11.24
N THR A 121 0.84 2.82 -11.57
CA THR A 121 1.08 2.12 -12.85
C THR A 121 -0.23 1.54 -13.41
N SER A 122 -0.28 1.27 -14.72
CA SER A 122 -1.45 0.64 -15.38
C SER A 122 -1.16 -0.79 -15.89
N CYS A 123 -0.22 -1.50 -15.27
CA CYS A 123 0.33 -2.73 -15.85
C CYS A 123 -0.65 -3.92 -15.84
N GLY A 124 -1.74 -3.87 -15.08
CA GLY A 124 -2.71 -4.95 -14.89
C GLY A 124 -3.97 -4.95 -15.78
N GLY A 125 -4.14 -3.98 -16.69
CA GLY A 125 -5.38 -3.85 -17.48
C GLY A 125 -6.57 -3.26 -16.70
N LEU A 126 -6.30 -2.68 -15.53
CA LEU A 126 -7.23 -1.83 -14.80
C LEU A 126 -7.27 -0.43 -15.41
N LEU A 127 -8.41 0.25 -15.25
CA LEU A 127 -8.65 1.59 -15.79
C LEU A 127 -7.89 2.63 -14.95
N ASN A 128 -7.26 3.60 -15.61
CA ASN A 128 -6.78 4.79 -14.93
C ASN A 128 -7.97 5.51 -14.28
N PRO A 129 -7.81 6.06 -13.08
CA PRO A 129 -8.87 6.83 -12.46
C PRO A 129 -9.16 8.06 -13.33
N ARG A 130 -10.44 8.35 -13.49
CA ARG A 130 -10.91 9.61 -14.07
C ARG A 130 -10.56 10.79 -13.18
N SER A 131 -10.60 10.61 -11.87
CA SER A 131 -10.32 11.65 -10.88
C SER A 131 -9.64 11.08 -9.65
N VAL A 132 -8.60 11.77 -9.18
CA VAL A 132 -7.91 11.48 -7.92
C VAL A 132 -7.92 12.74 -7.06
N SER A 133 -8.34 12.61 -5.82
CA SER A 133 -8.36 13.70 -4.84
C SER A 133 -7.76 13.27 -3.50
N PHE A 134 -7.34 14.25 -2.70
CA PHE A 134 -6.62 14.02 -1.45
C PHE A 134 -7.26 14.84 -0.33
N ASP A 135 -7.85 14.15 0.64
CA ASP A 135 -8.40 14.71 1.88
C ASP A 135 -7.43 14.42 3.04
N THR A 136 -6.26 15.07 2.98
CA THR A 136 -5.16 14.89 3.95
C THR A 136 -4.69 16.24 4.49
N PRO A 137 -5.47 16.88 5.39
CA PRO A 137 -5.27 18.29 5.77
C PRO A 137 -3.93 18.57 6.47
N ASN A 138 -3.27 17.55 7.01
CA ASN A 138 -2.00 17.65 7.73
C ASN A 138 -0.78 17.28 6.88
N LEU A 139 -0.94 17.13 5.56
CA LEU A 139 0.13 16.73 4.66
C LEU A 139 1.19 17.83 4.53
N LEU A 140 2.46 17.46 4.77
CA LEU A 140 3.62 18.36 4.71
C LEU A 140 4.53 18.05 3.53
N SER A 141 4.51 16.81 3.04
CA SER A 141 5.30 16.35 1.90
C SER A 141 4.42 15.49 1.00
N PHE A 142 4.41 15.82 -0.29
CA PHE A 142 3.61 15.11 -1.28
C PHE A 142 4.45 14.81 -2.52
N ASP A 143 4.45 13.55 -2.90
CA ASP A 143 5.06 13.02 -4.12
C ASP A 143 4.03 12.11 -4.78
N TYR A 144 3.61 12.44 -5.99
CA TYR A 144 2.57 11.71 -6.71
C TYR A 144 2.95 11.63 -8.18
N SER A 145 2.98 10.41 -8.69
CA SER A 145 3.07 10.12 -10.11
C SER A 145 1.98 9.14 -10.50
N ASP A 146 1.36 9.40 -11.64
CA ASP A 146 0.28 8.58 -12.18
C ASP A 146 0.27 8.71 -13.68
N LEU A 147 -0.41 7.77 -14.34
CA LEU A 147 -0.67 7.85 -15.75
C LEU A 147 -1.81 8.84 -15.99
N VAL A 148 -1.51 9.72 -16.93
CA VAL A 148 -2.39 10.75 -17.49
C VAL A 148 -3.77 10.14 -17.80
N ALA A 149 -4.85 10.81 -17.38
CA ALA A 149 -6.24 10.39 -17.62
C ALA A 149 -6.50 10.11 -19.10
N GLU A 150 -7.40 9.16 -19.39
CA GLU A 150 -7.69 8.68 -20.75
C GLU A 150 -8.17 9.79 -21.69
N ASP A 151 -8.85 10.82 -21.16
CA ASP A 151 -9.38 11.95 -21.93
C ASP A 151 -9.11 13.32 -21.28
N TYR A 152 -8.75 14.29 -22.12
CA TYR A 152 -8.78 15.73 -21.81
C TYR A 152 -9.77 16.41 -22.74
N PRO A 153 -11.02 16.68 -22.32
CA PRO A 153 -11.95 17.41 -23.15
C PRO A 153 -11.42 18.82 -23.42
N LEU A 154 -11.44 19.23 -24.68
CA LEU A 154 -11.19 20.62 -25.06
C LEU A 154 -12.39 21.46 -24.59
N ASP A 155 -12.15 22.40 -23.69
CA ASP A 155 -13.15 23.44 -23.38
C ASP A 155 -13.33 24.31 -24.65
N ILE A 156 -14.43 24.09 -25.37
CA ILE A 156 -14.87 24.97 -26.45
C ILE A 156 -15.75 26.03 -25.80
N SER A 157 -15.15 27.16 -25.42
CA SER A 157 -15.84 28.39 -24.99
C SER A 157 -16.37 29.19 -26.18
#